data_AF-W2TDA4-F1
#
_entry.id   AF-W2TDA4-F1
#
_cell.length_a   1.000
_cell.length_b   1.000
_cell.length_c   1.000
_cell.angle_alpha   90.00
_cell.angle_beta   90.00
_cell.angle_gamma   90.00
#
_symmetry.space_group_name_H-M   'P 1'
#
loop_
_entity.id
_entity.type
_entity.pdbx_description
1 polymer ?
#
loop_
_entity_poly.entity_id
_entity_poly.type
_entity_poly.pdbx_seq_one_letter_code
_entity_poly.pdbx_strand_id
1 'polypeptide(L)'
;MARFASGAVVASAGDSSVLSTCVFRGTVGEFQPGQDFLPLLVDFKQSAAAVGKIPTNYLRRELGQTDADILASRVIDRSLRPLFPESWRNETQLLLNPTRSLMRQSRLDMLLTGCGDRRTVMIEMDGDQVPTERLEAAVDEGLNAVDKVIAAMDELQRQSGKEKTALSKLRFPQELENEVRALCEERLYYILSDPTHDKISRDEAIKYITRTSMTICAYNARTLASEAAIEDLMM
;
A
#
# COMPACT_ATOMS: atom_id res chain seq x y z
N MET A 1 9.65 -23.63 -5.27
CA MET A 1 8.17 -23.62 -5.43
C MET A 1 7.75 -22.33 -6.13
N ALA A 2 6.55 -22.28 -6.74
CA ALA A 2 5.97 -21.07 -7.38
C ALA A 2 6.94 -20.26 -8.28
N ARG A 3 7.69 -20.94 -9.16
CA ARG A 3 8.76 -20.32 -9.97
C ARG A 3 8.27 -19.28 -10.98
N PHE A 4 6.99 -19.32 -11.34
CA PHE A 4 6.38 -18.36 -12.26
C PHE A 4 5.94 -17.06 -11.55
N ALA A 5 5.99 -17.01 -10.22
CA ALA A 5 5.72 -15.79 -9.47
C ALA A 5 6.90 -14.81 -9.56
N SER A 6 6.60 -13.52 -9.42
CA SER A 6 7.63 -12.47 -9.34
C SER A 6 8.51 -12.65 -8.10
N GLY A 7 7.94 -13.13 -6.99
CA GLY A 7 8.68 -13.59 -5.81
C GLY A 7 7.89 -14.68 -5.08
N ALA A 8 8.59 -15.58 -4.41
CA ALA A 8 7.95 -16.58 -3.55
C ALA A 8 8.88 -16.96 -2.40
N VAL A 9 8.34 -17.00 -1.19
CA VAL A 9 9.07 -17.35 0.04
C VAL A 9 8.23 -18.33 0.84
N VAL A 10 8.87 -19.34 1.40
CA VAL A 10 8.27 -20.18 2.43
C VAL A 10 8.88 -19.76 3.76
N ALA A 11 8.06 -19.19 4.64
CA ALA A 11 8.45 -18.87 6.00
C ALA A 11 7.92 -19.96 6.94
N SER A 12 8.76 -20.43 7.85
CA SER A 12 8.35 -21.45 8.84
C SER A 12 8.71 -21.00 10.24
N ALA A 13 7.80 -21.22 11.18
CA ALA A 13 7.99 -20.99 12.60
C ALA A 13 7.45 -22.19 13.37
N GLY A 14 8.34 -22.99 13.95
CA GLY A 14 7.99 -24.30 14.51
C GLY A 14 7.37 -25.19 13.44
N ASP A 15 6.22 -25.79 13.75
CA ASP A 15 5.46 -26.66 12.83
C ASP A 15 4.57 -25.89 11.85
N SER A 16 4.51 -24.56 11.99
CA SER A 16 3.71 -23.70 11.11
C SER A 16 4.54 -23.25 9.92
N SER A 17 3.97 -23.31 8.72
CA SER A 17 4.60 -22.79 7.50
C SER A 17 3.63 -21.95 6.69
N VAL A 18 4.17 -20.94 6.01
CA VAL A 18 3.44 -20.01 5.16
C VAL A 18 4.15 -19.91 3.82
N LEU A 19 3.45 -20.29 2.75
CA LEU A 19 3.87 -19.95 1.40
C LEU A 19 3.34 -18.55 1.08
N SER A 20 4.26 -17.60 0.91
CA SER A 20 3.98 -16.26 0.41
C SER A 20 4.40 -16.17 -1.05
N THR A 21 3.48 -15.76 -1.94
CA THR A 21 3.81 -15.48 -3.35
C THR A 21 3.41 -14.06 -3.71
N CYS A 22 4.31 -13.35 -4.37
CA CYS A 22 4.08 -12.03 -4.95
C CYS A 22 4.10 -12.14 -6.47
N VAL A 23 3.08 -11.61 -7.12
CA VAL A 23 3.04 -11.42 -8.57
C VAL A 23 2.79 -9.95 -8.82
N PHE A 24 3.60 -9.36 -9.69
CA PHE A 24 3.33 -8.01 -10.18
C PHE A 24 3.36 -7.98 -11.70
N ARG A 25 2.55 -7.12 -12.29
CA ARG A 25 2.56 -6.90 -13.74
C ARG A 25 3.87 -6.21 -14.15
N GLY A 26 4.71 -6.90 -14.92
CA GLY A 26 6.10 -6.54 -15.20
C GLY A 26 6.35 -5.31 -16.07
N THR A 27 5.31 -4.65 -16.58
CA THR A 27 5.49 -3.50 -17.48
C THR A 27 5.64 -2.21 -16.68
N VAL A 28 6.89 -1.86 -16.38
CA VAL A 28 7.22 -0.57 -15.75
C VAL A 28 7.02 0.54 -16.79
N GLY A 29 6.08 1.46 -16.55
CA GLY A 29 5.88 2.64 -17.38
C GLY A 29 4.74 2.56 -18.40
N GLU A 30 4.15 1.39 -18.66
CA GLU A 30 2.87 1.28 -19.37
C GLU A 30 1.73 1.37 -18.36
N PHE A 31 1.42 2.59 -17.94
CA PHE A 31 0.28 2.86 -17.08
C PHE A 31 -1.01 2.68 -17.87
N GLN A 32 -2.04 2.06 -17.26
CA GLN A 32 -3.37 2.17 -17.84
C GLN A 32 -3.80 3.64 -17.79
N PRO A 33 -4.27 4.23 -18.91
CA PRO A 33 -4.77 5.59 -18.93
C PRO A 33 -5.82 5.79 -17.83
N GLY A 34 -5.59 6.74 -16.93
CA GLY A 34 -6.52 7.06 -15.84
C GLY A 34 -6.34 6.28 -14.53
N GLN A 35 -5.34 5.40 -14.42
CA GLN A 35 -5.07 4.71 -13.16
C GLN A 35 -4.30 5.64 -12.19
N ASP A 36 -4.94 6.09 -11.11
CA ASP A 36 -4.45 7.08 -10.15
C ASP A 36 -4.14 6.54 -8.73
N PHE A 37 -4.40 5.25 -8.49
CA PHE A 37 -4.22 4.59 -7.19
C PHE A 37 -3.26 3.39 -7.26
N LEU A 38 -2.83 2.90 -6.09
CA LEU A 38 -2.04 1.66 -5.96
C LEU A 38 -2.95 0.42 -6.02
N PRO A 39 -2.91 -0.38 -7.11
CA PRO A 39 -3.67 -1.63 -7.26
C PRO A 39 -3.01 -2.80 -6.50
N LEU A 40 -2.91 -2.67 -5.18
CA LEU A 40 -2.44 -3.75 -4.31
C LEU A 40 -3.63 -4.61 -3.89
N LEU A 41 -3.55 -5.91 -4.18
CA LEU A 41 -4.46 -6.95 -3.73
C LEU A 41 -3.69 -7.90 -2.82
N VAL A 42 -4.24 -8.14 -1.63
CA VAL A 42 -3.71 -9.12 -0.68
C VAL A 42 -4.78 -10.15 -0.41
N ASP A 43 -4.45 -11.40 -0.68
CA ASP A 43 -5.30 -12.55 -0.42
C ASP A 43 -4.62 -13.45 0.62
N PHE A 44 -5.26 -13.63 1.75
CA PHE A 44 -4.90 -14.63 2.72
C PHE A 44 -5.86 -15.81 2.58
N LYS A 45 -5.35 -17.04 2.53
CA LYS A 45 -6.18 -18.23 2.48
C LYS A 45 -5.64 -19.34 3.37
N GLN A 46 -6.35 -19.62 4.45
CA GLN A 46 -6.01 -20.76 5.29
C GLN A 46 -6.43 -22.09 4.63
N SER A 47 -5.51 -23.06 4.57
CA SER A 47 -5.86 -24.42 4.14
C SER A 47 -6.28 -25.33 5.28
N ALA A 48 -7.36 -26.09 5.10
CA ALA A 48 -7.83 -27.11 6.03
C ALA A 48 -6.84 -28.29 6.15
N ALA A 49 -6.15 -28.61 5.06
CA ALA A 49 -5.10 -29.63 5.05
C ALA A 49 -3.92 -29.26 5.95
N ALA A 50 -3.66 -27.96 6.14
CA ALA A 50 -2.58 -27.48 6.98
C ALA A 50 -2.80 -27.80 8.48
N VAL A 51 -4.04 -28.04 8.90
CA VAL A 51 -4.42 -28.51 10.25
C VAL A 51 -4.85 -29.98 10.25
N GLY A 52 -4.57 -30.72 9.18
CA GLY A 52 -4.93 -32.14 9.06
C GLY A 52 -6.44 -32.41 9.05
N LYS A 53 -7.26 -31.41 8.69
CA LYS A 53 -8.73 -31.53 8.69
C LYS A 53 -9.26 -31.55 7.27
N ILE A 54 -10.25 -32.41 7.04
CA ILE A 54 -11.06 -32.39 5.82
C ILE A 54 -12.23 -31.41 6.06
N PRO A 55 -12.50 -30.47 5.14
CA PRO A 55 -13.66 -29.58 5.25
C PRO A 55 -14.96 -30.36 5.52
N THR A 56 -15.76 -29.87 6.46
CA THR A 56 -16.99 -30.56 6.94
C THR A 56 -18.24 -30.16 6.17
N ASN A 57 -18.15 -29.21 5.24
CA ASN A 57 -19.26 -28.81 4.40
C ASN A 57 -19.63 -29.89 3.37
N TYR A 58 -20.81 -29.71 2.74
CA TYR A 58 -21.33 -30.64 1.74
C TYR A 58 -20.35 -30.90 0.59
N LEU A 59 -19.63 -29.87 0.16
CA LEU A 59 -18.70 -29.94 -0.97
C LEU A 59 -17.32 -30.53 -0.61
N ARG A 60 -17.03 -30.78 0.67
CA ARG A 60 -15.71 -31.21 1.19
C ARG A 60 -14.54 -30.37 0.67
N ARG A 61 -14.79 -29.08 0.44
CA ARG A 61 -13.85 -28.11 -0.15
C ARG A 61 -13.82 -26.83 0.64
N GLU A 62 -12.69 -26.15 0.66
CA GLU A 62 -12.60 -24.78 1.18
C GLU A 62 -13.49 -23.87 0.34
N LEU A 63 -14.46 -23.22 0.99
CA LEU A 63 -15.35 -22.26 0.34
C LEU A 63 -14.62 -20.91 0.18
N GLY A 64 -15.37 -19.86 -0.18
CA GLY A 64 -14.83 -18.50 -0.27
C GLY A 64 -14.16 -18.03 1.03
N GLN A 65 -13.56 -16.83 0.97
CA GLN A 65 -12.84 -16.25 2.10
C GLN A 65 -13.73 -16.15 3.34
N THR A 66 -13.19 -16.58 4.47
CA THR A 66 -13.84 -16.39 5.78
C THR A 66 -13.56 -14.98 6.31
N ASP A 67 -14.35 -14.50 7.27
CA ASP A 67 -14.10 -13.20 7.91
C ASP A 67 -12.69 -13.12 8.52
N ALA A 68 -12.18 -14.24 9.06
CA ALA A 68 -10.82 -14.32 9.56
C ALA A 68 -9.76 -14.16 8.46
N ASP A 69 -10.00 -14.73 7.27
CA ASP A 69 -9.11 -14.57 6.11
C ASP A 69 -9.15 -13.13 5.60
N ILE A 70 -10.32 -12.49 5.59
CA ILE A 70 -10.49 -11.09 5.20
C ILE A 70 -9.75 -10.16 6.18
N LEU A 71 -9.90 -10.39 7.49
CA LEU A 71 -9.20 -9.61 8.51
C LEU A 71 -7.68 -9.74 8.38
N ALA A 72 -7.18 -10.97 8.23
CA ALA A 72 -5.75 -11.21 8.02
C ALA A 72 -5.24 -10.51 6.75
N SER A 73 -5.98 -10.61 5.64
CA SER A 73 -5.65 -9.93 4.37
C SER A 73 -5.53 -8.42 4.55
N ARG A 74 -6.47 -7.80 5.29
CA ARG A 74 -6.49 -6.35 5.54
C ARG A 74 -5.33 -5.89 6.43
N VAL A 75 -5.00 -6.67 7.45
CA VAL A 75 -3.83 -6.43 8.32
C VAL A 75 -2.56 -6.39 7.47
N ILE A 76 -2.36 -7.40 6.61
CA ILE A 76 -1.17 -7.46 5.75
C ILE A 76 -1.14 -6.31 4.73
N ASP A 77 -2.28 -6.00 4.09
CA ASP A 77 -2.37 -4.89 3.12
C ASP A 77 -1.97 -3.55 3.75
N ARG A 78 -2.52 -3.22 4.92
CA ARG A 78 -2.22 -1.97 5.64
C ARG A 78 -0.76 -1.86 6.06
N SER A 79 -0.13 -2.97 6.41
CA SER A 79 1.29 -3.03 6.76
C SER A 79 2.22 -2.80 5.57
N LEU A 80 1.80 -3.17 4.36
CA LEU A 80 2.65 -3.11 3.17
C LEU A 80 2.37 -1.88 2.29
N ARG A 81 1.12 -1.45 2.19
CA ARG A 81 0.67 -0.33 1.33
C ARG A 81 1.49 0.96 1.51
N PRO A 82 1.84 1.40 2.74
CA PRO A 82 2.65 2.59 2.95
C PRO A 82 4.11 2.45 2.52
N LEU A 83 4.60 1.21 2.33
CA LEU A 83 5.99 0.93 1.96
C LEU A 83 6.22 1.00 0.45
N PHE A 84 5.14 1.01 -0.35
CA PHE A 84 5.26 1.19 -1.80
C PHE A 84 5.61 2.64 -2.14
N PRO A 85 6.53 2.87 -3.10
CA PRO A 85 6.77 4.21 -3.62
C PRO A 85 5.50 4.83 -4.19
N GLU A 86 5.34 6.15 -4.06
CA GLU A 86 4.16 6.88 -4.56
C GLU A 86 3.92 6.68 -6.07
N SER A 87 4.98 6.40 -6.83
CA SER A 87 4.92 6.14 -8.27
C SER A 87 4.61 4.67 -8.64
N TRP A 88 4.42 3.78 -7.67
CA TRP A 88 4.10 2.38 -7.94
C TRP A 88 2.63 2.20 -8.32
N ARG A 89 2.37 1.85 -9.58
CA ARG A 89 1.01 1.62 -10.11
C ARG A 89 0.83 0.23 -10.72
N ASN A 90 1.78 -0.67 -10.50
CA ASN A 90 1.70 -2.04 -11.00
C ASN A 90 0.73 -2.85 -10.15
N GLU A 91 -0.20 -3.55 -10.81
CA GLU A 91 -1.05 -4.56 -10.15
C GLU A 91 -0.15 -5.55 -9.42
N THR A 92 -0.33 -5.63 -8.10
CA THR A 92 0.50 -6.42 -7.21
C THR A 92 -0.40 -7.30 -6.38
N GLN A 93 -0.27 -8.62 -6.53
CA GLN A 93 -1.02 -9.60 -5.77
C GLN A 93 -0.08 -10.34 -4.80
N LEU A 94 -0.49 -10.40 -3.53
CA LEU A 94 0.18 -11.16 -2.48
C LEU A 94 -0.74 -12.27 -1.98
N LEU A 95 -0.31 -13.52 -2.06
CA LEU A 95 -1.04 -14.68 -1.53
C LEU A 95 -0.30 -15.28 -0.32
N LEU A 96 -0.99 -15.52 0.80
CA LEU A 96 -0.43 -16.04 2.06
C LEU A 96 -1.28 -17.18 2.64
N ASN A 97 -0.66 -18.32 2.98
CA ASN A 97 -1.36 -19.51 3.49
C ASN A 97 -0.77 -20.05 4.81
N PRO A 98 -1.32 -19.73 6.02
CA PRO A 98 -0.76 -20.21 7.28
C PRO A 98 -1.62 -21.22 8.07
N THR A 99 -1.08 -21.70 9.19
CA THR A 99 -1.68 -22.60 10.19
C THR A 99 -2.06 -21.87 11.49
N ARG A 100 -3.18 -22.28 12.11
CA ARG A 100 -3.71 -21.72 13.37
C ARG A 100 -3.29 -22.56 14.58
N SER A 101 -2.23 -22.14 15.26
CA SER A 101 -1.97 -22.63 16.62
C SER A 101 -1.16 -21.61 17.40
N LEU A 102 -1.85 -20.63 17.99
CA LEU A 102 -1.69 -20.09 19.34
C LEU A 102 -2.65 -18.90 19.51
N MET A 103 -2.77 -18.40 20.74
CA MET A 103 -3.69 -17.34 21.25
C MET A 103 -4.91 -17.87 22.02
N ARG A 104 -4.68 -18.29 23.27
CA ARG A 104 -5.76 -18.55 24.25
C ARG A 104 -5.52 -17.99 25.66
N GLN A 105 -4.42 -17.28 25.93
CA GLN A 105 -4.07 -16.87 27.31
C GLN A 105 -3.46 -15.46 27.46
N SER A 106 -3.58 -14.58 26.47
CA SER A 106 -3.05 -13.20 26.58
C SER A 106 -4.11 -12.20 27.03
N ARG A 107 -3.72 -11.21 27.84
CA ARG A 107 -4.54 -10.02 28.19
C ARG A 107 -4.34 -8.85 27.22
N LEU A 108 -3.36 -8.98 26.33
CA LEU A 108 -3.02 -8.06 25.25
C LEU A 108 -2.77 -8.89 23.98
N ASP A 109 -3.63 -8.74 22.99
CA ASP A 109 -3.39 -9.20 21.63
C ASP A 109 -2.90 -7.99 20.83
N MET A 110 -1.66 -8.04 20.35
CA MET A 110 -1.05 -6.92 19.64
C MET A 110 -0.28 -7.45 18.43
N LEU A 111 -0.70 -6.99 17.26
CA LEU A 111 0.01 -7.17 16.00
C LEU A 111 0.71 -5.87 15.65
N LEU A 112 2.04 -5.89 15.77
CA LEU A 112 2.92 -4.78 15.42
C LEU A 112 3.63 -5.09 14.11
N THR A 113 3.56 -4.16 13.17
CA THR A 113 4.39 -4.17 11.96
C THR A 113 5.34 -2.99 11.99
N GLY A 114 6.63 -3.27 11.88
CA GLY A 114 7.68 -2.27 11.76
C GLY A 114 8.34 -2.28 10.38
N CYS A 115 8.93 -1.15 10.03
CA CYS A 115 9.89 -0.98 8.96
C CYS A 115 11.26 -0.68 9.59
N GLY A 116 12.34 -0.87 8.84
CA GLY A 116 13.69 -0.61 9.33
C GLY A 116 13.82 0.79 9.96
N ASP A 117 14.76 0.90 10.91
CA ASP A 117 14.99 2.08 11.75
C ASP A 117 13.94 2.25 12.87
N ARG A 118 13.46 1.15 13.46
CA ARG A 118 12.48 1.13 14.58
C ARG A 118 11.19 1.91 14.33
N ARG A 119 10.78 2.04 13.06
CA ARG A 119 9.57 2.79 12.70
C ARG A 119 8.37 1.85 12.64
N THR A 120 7.36 2.15 13.43
CA THR A 120 6.08 1.45 13.36
C THR A 120 5.31 1.87 12.12
N VAL A 121 4.81 0.89 11.36
CA VAL A 121 3.91 1.11 10.22
C VAL A 121 2.47 0.93 10.65
N MET A 122 2.18 -0.15 11.37
CA MET A 122 0.84 -0.49 11.81
C MET A 122 0.85 -1.17 13.16
N ILE A 123 -0.12 -0.82 13.99
CA ILE A 123 -0.50 -1.53 15.20
C ILE A 123 -1.98 -1.89 15.08
N GLU A 124 -2.30 -3.16 15.24
CA GLU A 124 -3.66 -3.62 15.49
C GLU A 124 -3.65 -4.35 16.83
N MET A 125 -4.46 -3.89 17.78
CA MET A 125 -4.42 -4.42 19.15
C MET A 125 -5.81 -4.50 19.79
N ASP A 126 -5.98 -5.51 20.64
CA ASP A 126 -7.09 -5.66 21.57
C ASP A 126 -6.53 -5.95 22.97
N GLY A 127 -7.11 -5.35 24.00
CA GLY A 127 -6.54 -5.43 25.34
C GLY A 127 -7.52 -5.08 26.44
N ASP A 128 -7.43 -5.82 27.54
CA ASP A 128 -8.24 -5.60 28.74
C ASP A 128 -7.53 -4.63 29.70
N GLN A 129 -7.87 -3.33 29.59
CA GLN A 129 -7.40 -2.26 30.47
C GLN A 129 -5.87 -2.27 30.71
N VAL A 130 -5.10 -2.30 29.62
CA VAL A 130 -3.64 -2.35 29.66
C VAL A 130 -3.07 -0.97 30.03
N PRO A 131 -2.20 -0.84 31.05
CA PRO A 131 -1.53 0.41 31.38
C PRO A 131 -0.62 0.90 30.24
N THR A 132 -0.53 2.22 30.05
CA THR A 132 0.26 2.83 28.96
C THR A 132 1.73 2.39 29.01
N GLU A 133 2.34 2.29 30.19
CA GLU A 133 3.74 1.89 30.34
C GLU A 133 3.97 0.44 29.88
N ARG A 134 2.96 -0.42 30.04
CA ARG A 134 3.00 -1.82 29.57
C ARG A 134 2.84 -1.90 28.06
N LEU A 135 2.04 -1.01 27.48
CA LEU A 135 1.87 -0.91 26.03
C LEU A 135 3.16 -0.42 25.36
N GLU A 136 3.80 0.62 25.89
CA GLU A 136 5.07 1.14 25.39
C GLU A 136 6.17 0.06 25.42
N ALA A 137 6.31 -0.64 26.55
CA ALA A 137 7.26 -1.75 26.67
C ALA A 137 6.96 -2.89 25.67
N ALA A 138 5.69 -3.18 25.40
CA ALA A 138 5.29 -4.18 24.42
C ALA A 138 5.64 -3.76 22.99
N VAL A 139 5.46 -2.47 22.65
CA VAL A 139 5.87 -1.92 21.35
C VAL A 139 7.38 -2.01 21.18
N ASP A 140 8.16 -1.61 22.19
CA ASP A 140 9.61 -1.64 22.12
C ASP A 140 10.16 -3.05 21.93
N GLU A 141 9.63 -4.03 22.66
CA GLU A 141 10.02 -5.42 22.52
C GLU A 141 9.56 -6.00 21.17
N GLY A 142 8.37 -5.62 20.71
CA GLY A 142 7.90 -5.95 19.38
C GLY A 142 8.83 -5.43 18.27
N LEU A 143 9.28 -4.18 18.36
CA LEU A 143 10.23 -3.61 17.40
C LEU A 143 11.59 -4.33 17.44
N ASN A 144 12.08 -4.70 18.63
CA ASN A 144 13.30 -5.50 18.76
C ASN A 144 13.20 -6.86 18.05
N ALA A 145 12.03 -7.50 18.13
CA ALA A 145 11.78 -8.76 17.43
C ALA A 145 11.67 -8.55 15.91
N VAL A 146 10.99 -7.49 15.48
CA VAL A 146 10.87 -7.11 14.06
C VAL A 146 12.24 -6.85 13.44
N ASP A 147 13.14 -6.13 14.13
CA ASP A 147 14.49 -5.84 13.62
C ASP A 147 15.27 -7.14 13.30
N LYS A 148 15.11 -8.19 14.12
CA LYS A 148 15.73 -9.50 13.86
C LYS A 148 15.16 -10.17 12.61
N VAL A 149 13.84 -10.05 12.39
CA VAL A 149 13.18 -10.59 11.20
C VAL A 149 13.61 -9.82 9.95
N ILE A 150 13.68 -8.49 10.01
CA ILE A 150 14.16 -7.65 8.90
C ILE A 150 15.59 -8.02 8.54
N ALA A 151 16.48 -8.17 9.53
CA ALA A 151 17.86 -8.58 9.28
C ALA A 151 17.96 -9.95 8.57
N ALA A 152 17.11 -10.91 8.95
CA ALA A 152 17.02 -12.20 8.28
C ALA A 152 16.47 -12.08 6.84
N MET A 153 15.48 -11.21 6.61
CA MET A 153 14.95 -10.91 5.27
C MET A 153 16.01 -10.26 4.38
N ASP A 154 16.80 -9.32 4.91
CA ASP A 154 17.88 -8.65 4.17
C ASP A 154 19.02 -9.61 3.83
N GLU A 155 19.37 -10.53 4.71
CA GLU A 155 20.33 -11.60 4.41
C GLU A 155 19.80 -12.52 3.30
N LEU A 156 18.53 -12.93 3.37
CA LEU A 156 17.91 -13.75 2.33
C LEU A 156 17.86 -13.01 0.98
N GLN A 157 17.56 -11.71 1.00
CA GLN A 157 17.54 -10.85 -0.19
C GLN A 157 18.94 -10.70 -0.79
N ARG A 158 20.00 -10.63 0.02
CA ARG A 158 21.39 -10.64 -0.46
C ARG A 158 21.79 -11.97 -1.10
N GLN A 159 21.35 -13.09 -0.53
CA GLN A 159 21.73 -14.42 -1.02
C GLN A 159 20.96 -14.85 -2.28
N SER A 160 19.69 -14.45 -2.42
CA SER A 160 18.79 -15.02 -3.44
C SER A 160 17.76 -14.03 -3.98
N GLY A 161 17.91 -12.74 -3.69
CA GLY A 161 17.02 -11.68 -4.19
C GLY A 161 17.17 -11.45 -5.69
N LYS A 162 16.07 -11.02 -6.32
CA LYS A 162 16.09 -10.51 -7.70
C LYS A 162 16.59 -9.06 -7.73
N GLU A 163 17.11 -8.64 -8.86
CA GLU A 163 17.48 -7.24 -9.09
C GLU A 163 16.28 -6.33 -8.86
N LYS A 164 16.49 -5.23 -8.12
CA LYS A 164 15.42 -4.27 -7.84
C LYS A 164 15.06 -3.53 -9.12
N THR A 165 13.78 -3.55 -9.47
CA THR A 165 13.26 -2.80 -10.61
C THR A 165 13.49 -1.31 -10.42
N ALA A 166 14.14 -0.67 -11.40
CA ALA A 166 14.30 0.78 -11.41
C ALA A 166 12.94 1.44 -11.65
N LEU A 167 12.53 2.31 -10.72
CA LEU A 167 11.30 3.10 -10.85
C LEU A 167 11.66 4.52 -11.28
N SER A 168 11.12 4.96 -12.41
CA SER A 168 11.10 6.37 -12.73
C SER A 168 10.09 7.07 -11.82
N LYS A 169 10.56 8.04 -11.04
CA LYS A 169 9.65 8.98 -10.38
C LYS A 169 8.88 9.72 -11.48
N LEU A 170 7.56 9.86 -11.32
CA LEU A 170 6.83 10.81 -12.17
C LEU A 170 7.45 12.19 -11.93
N ARG A 171 7.94 12.80 -13.00
CA ARG A 171 8.39 14.19 -13.01
C ARG A 171 7.42 14.98 -13.85
N PHE A 172 6.90 16.05 -13.28
CA PHE A 172 6.11 17.03 -14.01
C PHE A 172 7.03 18.18 -14.44
N PRO A 173 6.78 18.84 -15.59
CA PRO A 173 7.48 20.07 -15.95
C PRO A 173 7.32 21.11 -14.84
N GLN A 174 8.42 21.75 -14.45
CA GLN A 174 8.40 22.70 -13.33
C GLN A 174 7.55 23.94 -13.66
N GLU A 175 7.50 24.31 -14.93
CA GLU A 175 6.69 25.39 -15.45
C GLU A 175 5.20 25.13 -15.19
N LEU A 176 4.74 23.90 -15.46
CA LEU A 176 3.36 23.49 -15.21
C LEU A 176 3.03 23.47 -13.72
N GLU A 177 3.96 22.98 -12.88
CA GLU A 177 3.77 23.00 -11.43
C GLU A 177 3.62 24.43 -10.89
N ASN A 178 4.50 25.33 -11.35
CA ASN A 178 4.48 26.74 -10.95
C ASN A 178 3.20 27.44 -11.40
N GLU A 179 2.72 27.17 -12.61
CA GLU A 179 1.48 27.74 -13.13
C GLU A 179 0.27 27.24 -12.33
N VAL A 180 0.17 25.95 -12.05
CA VAL A 180 -0.89 25.37 -11.22
C VAL A 180 -0.85 25.95 -9.80
N ARG A 181 0.35 26.10 -9.23
CA ARG A 181 0.55 26.71 -7.91
C ARG A 181 0.05 28.15 -7.89
N ALA A 182 0.45 28.97 -8.85
CA ALA A 182 0.01 30.36 -8.96
C ALA A 182 -1.52 30.50 -9.10
N LEU A 183 -2.18 29.57 -9.79
CA LEU A 183 -3.64 29.60 -9.99
C LEU A 183 -4.44 29.12 -8.77
N CYS A 184 -3.88 28.21 -7.97
CA CYS A 184 -4.62 27.47 -6.95
C CYS A 184 -4.24 27.80 -5.51
N GLU A 185 -2.96 28.10 -5.22
CA GLU A 185 -2.39 28.06 -3.87
C GLU A 185 -3.10 29.03 -2.90
N GLU A 186 -3.19 30.31 -3.26
CA GLU A 186 -3.85 31.32 -2.44
C GLU A 186 -5.34 31.01 -2.24
N ARG A 187 -6.03 30.59 -3.30
CA ARG A 187 -7.48 30.28 -3.25
C ARG A 187 -7.76 29.06 -2.37
N LEU A 188 -6.91 28.04 -2.44
CA LEU A 188 -6.99 26.87 -1.57
C LEU A 188 -6.69 27.24 -0.12
N TYR A 189 -5.71 28.12 0.13
CA TYR A 189 -5.39 28.58 1.47
C TYR A 189 -6.61 29.21 2.17
N TYR A 190 -7.32 30.11 1.49
CA TYR A 190 -8.51 30.76 2.06
C TYR A 190 -9.66 29.76 2.30
N ILE A 191 -9.92 28.85 1.37
CA ILE A 191 -10.98 27.82 1.56
C ILE A 191 -10.67 26.89 2.73
N LEU A 192 -9.41 26.46 2.86
CA LEU A 192 -9.01 25.52 3.91
C LEU A 192 -8.92 26.18 5.29
N SER A 193 -8.69 27.49 5.33
CA SER A 193 -8.58 28.26 6.57
C SER A 193 -9.90 28.88 7.02
N ASP A 194 -10.94 28.89 6.18
CA ASP A 194 -12.24 29.44 6.50
C ASP A 194 -13.04 28.49 7.41
N PRO A 195 -13.34 28.89 8.66
CA PRO A 195 -14.11 28.06 9.60
C PRO A 195 -15.60 27.98 9.26
N THR A 196 -16.11 28.82 8.35
CA THR A 196 -17.52 28.82 7.95
C THR A 196 -17.87 27.71 6.97
N HIS A 197 -16.86 27.15 6.30
CA HIS A 197 -17.03 26.00 5.42
C HIS A 197 -17.25 24.70 6.21
N ASP A 198 -18.39 24.05 5.96
CA ASP A 198 -18.59 22.63 6.28
C ASP A 198 -17.90 21.70 5.26
N LYS A 199 -17.95 20.39 5.49
CA LYS A 199 -17.32 19.41 4.59
C LYS A 199 -17.80 19.55 3.14
N ILE A 200 -19.11 19.69 2.93
CA ILE A 200 -19.71 19.64 1.59
C ILE A 200 -19.36 20.91 0.81
N SER A 201 -19.56 22.08 1.41
CA SER A 201 -19.24 23.37 0.81
C SER A 201 -17.74 23.51 0.53
N ARG A 202 -16.87 22.97 1.39
CA ARG A 202 -15.43 22.93 1.16
C ARG A 202 -15.06 22.05 -0.02
N ASP A 203 -15.63 20.84 -0.10
CA ASP A 203 -15.41 19.91 -1.21
C ASP A 203 -15.88 20.53 -2.54
N GLU A 204 -17.00 21.24 -2.56
CA GLU A 204 -17.51 21.94 -3.74
C GLU A 204 -16.59 23.10 -4.16
N ALA A 205 -16.11 23.91 -3.21
CA ALA A 205 -15.20 25.02 -3.48
C ALA A 205 -13.85 24.53 -4.04
N ILE A 206 -13.30 23.44 -3.47
CA ILE A 206 -12.09 22.78 -3.98
C ILE A 206 -12.33 22.25 -5.40
N LYS A 207 -13.43 21.51 -5.64
CA LYS A 207 -13.78 21.00 -6.98
C LYS A 207 -13.92 22.12 -8.02
N TYR A 208 -14.50 23.25 -7.62
CA TYR A 208 -14.63 24.42 -8.47
C TYR A 208 -13.26 24.95 -8.90
N ILE A 209 -12.34 25.15 -7.95
CA ILE A 209 -10.97 25.59 -8.26
C ILE A 209 -10.29 24.59 -9.18
N THR A 210 -10.31 23.30 -8.85
CA THR A 210 -9.67 22.27 -9.65
C THR A 210 -10.15 22.30 -11.11
N ARG A 211 -11.47 22.35 -11.32
CA ARG A 211 -12.06 22.40 -12.68
C ARG A 211 -11.66 23.67 -13.41
N THR A 212 -11.72 24.82 -12.76
CA THR A 212 -11.35 26.10 -13.37
C THR A 212 -9.88 26.14 -13.74
N SER A 213 -8.99 25.73 -12.85
CA SER A 213 -7.54 25.70 -13.10
C SER A 213 -7.18 24.71 -14.21
N MET A 214 -7.79 23.53 -14.25
CA MET A 214 -7.63 22.60 -15.37
C MET A 214 -8.05 23.21 -16.71
N THR A 215 -9.15 23.97 -16.73
CA THR A 215 -9.64 24.64 -17.94
C THR A 215 -8.67 25.73 -18.41
N ILE A 216 -8.12 26.51 -17.48
CA ILE A 216 -7.14 27.56 -17.77
C ILE A 216 -5.85 26.95 -18.32
N CYS A 217 -5.27 25.95 -17.64
CA CYS A 217 -4.07 25.26 -18.14
C CYS A 217 -4.29 24.64 -19.52
N ALA A 218 -5.46 24.03 -19.76
CA ALA A 218 -5.78 23.43 -21.06
C ALA A 218 -6.02 24.47 -22.17
N TYR A 219 -6.41 25.69 -21.82
CA TYR A 219 -6.50 26.81 -22.77
C TYR A 219 -5.09 27.33 -23.10
N ASN A 220 -4.28 27.62 -22.09
CA ASN A 220 -2.91 28.12 -22.28
C ASN A 220 -2.04 27.16 -23.10
N ALA A 221 -2.15 25.85 -22.85
CA ALA A 221 -1.45 24.83 -23.64
C ALA A 221 -1.86 24.82 -25.12
N ARG A 222 -3.14 25.10 -25.43
CA ARG A 222 -3.64 25.14 -26.82
C ARG A 222 -3.17 26.40 -27.55
N THR A 223 -3.15 27.54 -26.87
CA THR A 223 -2.68 28.80 -27.45
C THR A 223 -1.19 28.74 -27.79
N LEU A 224 -0.36 28.23 -26.86
CA LEU A 224 1.08 28.05 -27.09
C LEU A 224 1.38 27.09 -28.26
N ALA A 225 0.61 26.01 -28.39
CA ALA A 225 0.75 25.08 -29.52
C ALA A 225 0.37 25.72 -30.87
N SER A 226 -0.60 26.64 -30.89
CA SER A 226 -0.99 27.36 -32.10
C SER A 226 0.03 28.44 -32.51
N GLU A 227 0.67 29.10 -31.55
CA GLU A 227 1.71 30.11 -31.81
C GLU A 227 2.99 29.46 -32.35
N ALA A 228 3.44 28.35 -31.74
CA ALA A 228 4.60 27.59 -32.22
C ALA A 228 4.40 27.04 -33.64
N ALA A 229 3.19 26.59 -33.99
CA ALA A 229 2.86 26.11 -35.34
C ALA A 229 2.85 27.22 -36.40
N ILE A 230 2.63 28.49 -36.00
CA ILE A 230 2.70 29.64 -36.91
C ILE A 230 4.16 30.04 -37.13
N GLU A 231 5.01 30.01 -36.10
CA GLU A 231 6.44 30.29 -36.23
C GLU A 231 7.16 29.25 -37.11
N ASP A 232 6.84 27.96 -36.97
CA ASP A 232 7.40 26.88 -37.82
C ASP A 232 6.91 26.96 -39.29
N LEU A 233 5.79 27.62 -39.57
CA LEU A 233 5.29 27.84 -40.93
C LEU A 233 5.88 29.10 -41.59
N MET A 234 6.51 29.96 -40.78
CA MET A 234 7.14 31.22 -41.21
C MET A 234 8.67 31.12 -41.37
N MET A 235 9.27 29.97 -41.06
CA MET A 235 10.66 29.59 -41.40
C MET A 235 10.72 28.70 -42.64
#